data_AF-A0A1I3SJN7-F1
#
_entry.id   AF-A0A1I3SJN7-F1
#
_cell.length_a   1.000
_cell.length_b   1.000
_cell.length_c   1.000
_cell.angle_alpha   90.00
_cell.angle_beta   90.00
_cell.angle_gamma   90.00
#
_symmetry.space_group_name_H-M   'P 1'
#
loop_
_entity.id
_entity.type
_entity.pdbx_description
1 polymer ?
#
loop_
_entity_poly.entity_id
_entity_poly.type
_entity_poly.pdbx_seq_one_letter_code
_entity_poly.pdbx_strand_id
1 'polypeptide(L)'
;MRSDPEDGALGEPVASRRPLVLGGVIGFGVGMLVMGLLWAGASSASSATQDARAACGAFERAGTLPTSFVSQAVLAPGVVQHITAARDLSAAAAAQNPAYDELADHLDGVSRMVISLNFADPAGRRHLTQAHRLCGQV
;
A
#
# COMPACT_ATOMS: atom_id res chain seq x y z
N MET A 1 -76.37 9.33 -49.14
CA MET A 1 -75.21 10.19 -48.82
C MET A 1 -74.39 9.46 -47.76
N ARG A 2 -73.09 9.27 -48.01
CA ARG A 2 -72.16 8.47 -47.19
C ARG A 2 -71.96 9.09 -45.79
N SER A 3 -71.85 8.24 -44.78
CA SER A 3 -71.14 8.53 -43.54
C SER A 3 -69.65 8.38 -43.81
N ASP A 4 -68.85 9.43 -43.60
CA ASP A 4 -67.40 9.32 -43.52
C ASP A 4 -67.02 8.79 -42.13
N PRO A 5 -66.26 7.68 -42.04
CA PRO A 5 -65.73 7.19 -40.78
C PRO A 5 -64.55 8.04 -40.31
N GLU A 6 -64.53 8.27 -39.00
CA GLU A 6 -63.33 8.67 -38.25
C GLU A 6 -62.21 7.66 -38.52
N ASP A 7 -61.07 8.09 -39.05
CA ASP A 7 -59.90 7.22 -39.16
C ASP A 7 -58.60 8.00 -38.85
N GLY A 8 -58.12 7.77 -37.64
CA GLY A 8 -56.68 7.55 -37.41
C GLY A 8 -55.81 8.79 -37.27
N ALA A 9 -55.91 9.49 -36.14
CA ALA A 9 -54.72 10.08 -35.54
C ALA A 9 -53.73 8.93 -35.27
N LEU A 10 -52.79 8.74 -36.20
CA LEU A 10 -51.66 7.83 -36.07
C LEU A 10 -50.85 8.26 -34.85
N GLY A 11 -51.21 7.75 -33.68
CA GLY A 11 -50.39 7.80 -32.49
C GLY A 11 -49.10 7.07 -32.80
N GLU A 12 -48.05 7.83 -33.11
CA GLU A 12 -46.70 7.31 -33.22
C GLU A 12 -46.41 6.47 -31.97
N PRO A 13 -45.96 5.21 -32.10
CA PRO A 13 -45.62 4.43 -30.93
C PRO A 13 -44.46 5.15 -30.25
N VAL A 14 -44.73 5.76 -29.09
CA VAL A 14 -43.69 6.33 -28.24
C VAL A 14 -42.78 5.16 -27.87
N ALA A 15 -41.67 5.02 -28.60
CA ALA A 15 -40.72 3.93 -28.41
C ALA A 15 -40.32 3.95 -26.94
N SER A 16 -40.78 2.94 -26.21
CA SER A 16 -40.60 2.85 -24.77
C SER A 16 -39.10 2.84 -24.48
N ARG A 17 -38.57 3.93 -23.91
CA ARG A 17 -37.16 4.02 -23.51
C ARG A 17 -36.86 3.19 -22.27
N ARG A 18 -37.89 2.68 -21.59
CA ARG A 18 -37.82 1.85 -20.37
C ARG A 18 -36.87 0.66 -20.48
N PRO A 19 -36.94 -0.21 -21.51
CA PRO A 19 -35.99 -1.32 -21.68
C PRO A 19 -34.54 -0.84 -21.87
N LEU A 20 -34.34 0.28 -22.57
CA LEU A 20 -33.00 0.85 -22.78
C LEU A 20 -32.39 1.37 -21.47
N VAL A 21 -33.21 2.08 -20.68
CA VAL A 21 -32.80 2.58 -19.35
C VAL A 21 -32.54 1.44 -18.39
N LEU A 22 -33.37 0.40 -18.40
CA LEU A 22 -33.21 -0.77 -17.55
C LEU A 22 -31.90 -1.53 -17.87
N GLY A 23 -31.59 -1.70 -19.16
CA GLY A 23 -30.32 -2.27 -19.59
C GLY A 23 -29.12 -1.43 -19.13
N GLY A 24 -29.22 -0.11 -19.20
CA GLY A 24 -28.19 0.81 -18.70
C GLY A 24 -27.97 0.70 -17.18
N VAL A 25 -29.04 0.62 -16.39
CA VAL A 25 -28.95 0.48 -14.92
C VAL A 25 -28.33 -0.86 -14.54
N ILE A 26 -28.71 -1.95 -15.21
CA ILE A 26 -28.13 -3.27 -14.99
C ILE A 26 -26.64 -3.27 -15.34
N GLY A 27 -26.28 -2.73 -16.51
CA GLY A 27 -24.88 -2.62 -16.93
C GLY A 27 -24.05 -1.77 -15.97
N PHE A 28 -24.59 -0.66 -15.48
CA PHE A 28 -23.94 0.18 -14.48
C PHE A 28 -23.76 -0.54 -13.15
N GLY A 29 -24.79 -1.25 -12.67
CA GLY A 29 -24.70 -2.03 -11.44
C GLY A 29 -23.65 -3.14 -11.52
N VAL A 30 -23.59 -3.86 -12.65
CA VAL A 30 -22.54 -4.86 -12.90
C VAL A 30 -21.16 -4.21 -12.97
N GLY A 31 -21.05 -3.05 -13.65
CA GLY A 31 -19.80 -2.29 -13.73
C GLY A 31 -19.29 -1.85 -12.35
N MET A 32 -20.17 -1.30 -11.50
CA MET A 32 -19.86 -0.94 -10.12
C MET A 32 -19.47 -2.16 -9.28
N LEU A 33 -20.16 -3.28 -9.44
CA LEU A 33 -19.85 -4.52 -8.71
C LEU A 33 -18.44 -5.01 -9.06
N VAL A 34 -18.12 -5.10 -10.35
CA VAL A 34 -16.79 -5.52 -10.82
C VAL A 34 -15.71 -4.55 -10.32
N MET A 35 -15.97 -3.25 -10.41
CA MET A 35 -15.02 -2.24 -9.93
C MET A 35 -14.83 -2.27 -8.41
N GLY A 36 -15.91 -2.51 -7.65
CA GLY A 36 -15.86 -2.71 -6.20
C GLY A 36 -15.07 -3.97 -5.81
N LEU A 37 -15.25 -5.07 -6.54
CA LEU A 37 -14.48 -6.31 -6.33
C LEU A 37 -12.99 -6.14 -6.68
N LEU A 38 -12.67 -5.43 -7.76
CA LEU A 38 -11.29 -5.09 -8.11
C LEU A 38 -10.64 -4.20 -7.04
N TRP A 39 -11.39 -3.23 -6.52
CA TRP A 39 -10.91 -2.33 -5.47
C TRP A 39 -10.69 -3.07 -4.14
N ALA A 40 -11.62 -3.94 -3.75
CA ALA A 40 -11.48 -4.80 -2.57
C ALA A 40 -10.35 -5.83 -2.72
N GLY A 41 -10.15 -6.36 -3.94
CA GLY A 41 -9.04 -7.26 -4.24
C GLY A 41 -7.68 -6.55 -4.21
N ALA A 42 -7.62 -5.31 -4.69
CA ALA A 42 -6.41 -4.49 -4.66
C ALA A 42 -5.98 -4.12 -3.24
N SER A 43 -6.92 -3.93 -2.31
CA SER A 43 -6.60 -3.74 -0.89
C SER A 43 -6.26 -5.05 -0.16
N SER A 44 -6.51 -6.20 -0.77
CA SER A 44 -6.29 -7.54 -0.17
C SER A 44 -4.93 -8.15 -0.51
N ALA A 45 -4.20 -7.63 -1.50
CA ALA A 45 -2.80 -7.99 -1.71
C ALA A 45 -2.01 -7.41 -0.54
N SER A 46 -1.71 -8.24 0.47
CA SER A 46 -1.23 -7.88 1.81
C SER A 46 -0.24 -6.72 1.82
N SER A 47 -0.77 -5.51 1.97
CA SER A 47 -0.01 -4.27 2.07
C SER A 47 1.04 -4.37 3.17
N ALA A 48 0.76 -5.10 4.24
CA ALA A 48 1.75 -5.44 5.27
C ALA A 48 3.01 -6.15 4.73
N THR A 49 2.86 -7.18 3.88
CA THR A 49 4.02 -7.86 3.26
C THR A 49 4.76 -6.95 2.28
N GLN A 50 4.03 -6.08 1.57
CA GLN A 50 4.62 -5.15 0.61
C GLN A 50 5.42 -4.06 1.34
N ASP A 51 4.86 -3.53 2.42
CA ASP A 51 5.48 -2.55 3.31
C ASP A 51 6.71 -3.16 4.00
N ALA A 52 6.63 -4.41 4.46
CA ALA A 52 7.78 -5.12 5.03
C ALA A 52 8.92 -5.31 4.00
N ARG A 53 8.60 -5.69 2.75
CA ARG A 53 9.60 -5.79 1.67
C ARG A 53 10.19 -4.43 1.31
N ALA A 54 9.36 -3.40 1.24
CA ALA A 54 9.80 -2.05 0.96
C ALA A 54 10.69 -1.51 2.09
N ALA A 55 10.37 -1.84 3.35
CA ALA A 55 11.19 -1.54 4.52
C ALA A 55 12.57 -2.19 4.41
N CYS A 56 12.61 -3.50 4.14
CA CYS A 56 13.87 -4.22 3.95
C CYS A 56 14.68 -3.71 2.76
N GLY A 57 14.04 -3.38 1.64
CA GLY A 57 14.70 -2.78 0.48
C GLY A 57 15.21 -1.35 0.75
N ALA A 58 14.56 -0.58 1.63
CA ALA A 58 15.08 0.71 2.10
C ALA A 58 16.27 0.52 3.05
N PHE A 59 16.19 -0.46 3.95
CA PHE A 59 17.27 -0.80 4.87
C PHE A 59 18.53 -1.26 4.13
N GLU A 60 18.39 -2.09 3.10
CA GLU A 60 19.52 -2.52 2.26
C GLU A 60 20.18 -1.35 1.52
N ARG A 61 19.40 -0.39 1.02
CA ARG A 61 19.90 0.83 0.37
C ARG A 61 20.63 1.77 1.32
N ALA A 62 20.37 1.69 2.62
CA ALA A 62 21.16 2.41 3.62
C ALA A 62 22.61 1.91 3.70
N GLY A 63 22.89 0.71 3.17
CA GLY A 63 24.23 0.16 3.05
C GLY A 63 24.85 -0.22 4.40
N THR A 64 26.17 -0.44 4.39
CA THR A 64 26.90 -0.86 5.59
C THR A 64 27.08 0.31 6.54
N LEU A 65 26.56 0.18 7.75
CA LEU A 65 26.77 1.17 8.81
C LEU A 65 28.16 1.00 9.45
N PRO A 66 28.82 2.10 9.84
CA PRO A 66 30.11 2.04 10.53
C PRO A 66 29.99 1.30 11.86
N THR A 67 31.11 0.83 12.39
CA THR A 67 31.15 0.03 13.63
C THR A 67 31.57 0.82 14.87
N SER A 68 31.98 2.08 14.69
CA SER A 68 32.43 3.01 15.72
C SER A 68 31.56 4.26 15.75
N PHE A 69 31.77 5.10 16.77
CA PHE A 69 31.25 6.46 16.75
C PHE A 69 31.76 7.20 15.51
N VAL A 70 30.85 7.88 14.82
CA VAL A 70 31.19 8.71 13.65
C VAL A 70 30.44 10.03 13.71
N SER A 71 30.93 11.06 13.02
CA SER A 71 30.16 12.27 12.78
C SER A 71 29.22 12.07 11.60
N GLN A 72 28.13 12.85 11.56
CA GLN A 72 27.13 12.76 10.49
C GLN A 72 27.72 13.01 9.09
N ALA A 73 28.80 13.79 9.00
CA ALA A 73 29.49 14.09 7.75
C ALA A 73 30.18 12.86 7.12
N VAL A 74 30.39 11.78 7.88
CA VAL A 74 31.01 10.53 7.39
C VAL A 74 29.96 9.55 6.85
N LEU A 75 28.68 9.71 7.22
CA LEU A 75 27.62 8.87 6.68
C LEU A 75 27.41 9.16 5.20
N ALA A 76 27.17 8.11 4.42
CA ALA A 76 26.80 8.27 3.03
C ALA A 76 25.52 9.12 2.91
N PRO A 77 25.39 9.93 1.84
CA PRO A 77 24.19 10.70 1.60
C PRO A 77 22.96 9.79 1.56
N GLY A 78 21.91 10.16 2.30
CA GLY A 78 20.65 9.41 2.30
C GLY A 78 20.57 8.23 3.27
N VAL A 79 21.64 7.85 3.98
CA VAL A 79 21.58 6.75 4.97
C VAL A 79 20.50 7.00 6.01
N VAL A 80 20.49 8.18 6.63
CA VAL A 80 19.46 8.55 7.61
C VAL A 80 18.07 8.43 6.98
N GLN A 81 17.87 8.98 5.78
CA GLN A 81 16.58 8.94 5.10
C GLN A 81 16.13 7.50 4.78
N HIS A 82 17.03 6.64 4.32
CA HIS A 82 16.74 5.24 4.04
C HIS A 82 16.41 4.44 5.30
N ILE A 83 17.11 4.67 6.41
CA ILE A 83 16.82 4.04 7.69
C ILE A 83 15.48 4.52 8.25
N THR A 84 15.17 5.82 8.18
CA THR A 84 13.88 6.34 8.63
C THR A 84 12.74 5.79 7.77
N ALA A 85 12.91 5.71 6.45
CA ALA A 85 11.94 5.10 5.57
C ALA A 85 11.73 3.60 5.89
N ALA A 86 12.80 2.86 6.17
CA ALA A 86 12.70 1.46 6.58
C ALA A 86 11.89 1.31 7.87
N ARG A 87 12.17 2.15 8.87
CA ARG A 87 11.44 2.20 10.13
C ARG A 87 9.95 2.47 9.90
N ASP A 88 9.61 3.53 9.18
CA ASP A 88 8.21 3.95 8.99
C ASP A 88 7.41 2.88 8.23
N LEU A 89 7.99 2.27 7.20
CA LEU A 89 7.37 1.18 6.45
C LEU A 89 7.20 -0.09 7.30
N SER A 90 8.18 -0.45 8.12
CA SER A 90 8.06 -1.60 9.02
C SER A 90 7.00 -1.39 10.10
N ALA A 91 6.88 -0.16 10.63
CA ALA A 91 5.83 0.20 11.56
C ALA A 91 4.43 0.14 10.91
N ALA A 92 4.31 0.58 9.65
CA ALA A 92 3.08 0.43 8.87
C ALA A 92 2.72 -1.04 8.64
N ALA A 93 3.71 -1.90 8.36
CA ALA A 93 3.51 -3.33 8.21
C ALA A 93 3.02 -3.98 9.52
N ALA A 94 3.65 -3.65 10.65
CA ALA A 94 3.28 -4.12 11.98
C ALA A 94 1.86 -3.69 12.40
N ALA A 95 1.49 -2.44 12.12
CA ALA A 95 0.14 -1.92 12.39
C ALA A 95 -0.96 -2.70 11.65
N GLN A 96 -0.63 -3.31 10.51
CA GLN A 96 -1.57 -4.08 9.70
C GLN A 96 -1.50 -5.59 10.02
N ASN A 97 -0.31 -6.10 10.35
CA ASN A 97 -0.10 -7.50 10.69
C ASN A 97 0.95 -7.63 11.81
N PRO A 98 0.56 -8.15 13.00
CA PRO A 98 1.47 -8.28 14.15
C PRO A 98 2.62 -9.26 13.92
N ALA A 99 2.59 -10.08 12.86
CA ALA A 99 3.72 -10.90 12.47
C ALA A 99 4.99 -10.08 12.16
N TYR A 100 4.86 -8.78 11.88
CA TYR A 100 5.97 -7.86 11.62
C TYR A 100 6.38 -7.00 12.82
N ASP A 101 5.81 -7.21 14.00
CA ASP A 101 6.14 -6.42 15.20
C ASP A 101 7.65 -6.50 15.53
N GLU A 102 8.23 -7.71 15.47
CA GLU A 102 9.65 -7.92 15.74
C GLU A 102 10.53 -7.16 14.72
N LEU A 103 10.14 -7.13 13.44
CA LEU A 103 10.86 -6.38 12.41
C LEU A 103 10.82 -4.87 12.69
N ALA A 104 9.66 -4.34 13.05
CA ALA A 104 9.49 -2.93 13.37
C ALA A 104 10.33 -2.51 14.60
N ASP A 105 10.33 -3.33 15.65
CA ASP A 105 11.12 -3.08 16.87
C ASP A 105 12.62 -3.04 16.58
N HIS A 106 13.12 -3.95 15.74
CA HIS A 106 14.54 -3.96 15.38
C HIS A 106 14.92 -2.78 14.46
N LEU A 107 14.08 -2.39 13.50
CA LEU A 107 14.35 -1.23 12.66
C LEU A 107 14.23 0.10 13.42
N ASP A 108 13.33 0.21 14.41
CA ASP A 108 13.29 1.36 15.32
C ASP A 108 14.58 1.47 16.17
N GLY A 109 15.06 0.35 16.70
CA GLY A 109 16.34 0.29 17.42
C GLY A 109 17.53 0.73 16.56
N VAL A 110 17.57 0.31 15.30
CA VAL A 110 18.60 0.76 14.33
C VAL A 110 18.46 2.26 14.03
N SER A 111 17.23 2.76 13.86
CA SER A 111 16.99 4.19 13.65
C SER A 111 17.49 5.05 14.80
N ARG A 112 17.21 4.65 16.06
CA ARG A 112 17.75 5.35 17.24
C ARG A 112 19.27 5.34 17.28
N MET A 113 19.89 4.20 16.94
CA MET A 113 21.35 4.08 16.84
C MET A 113 21.92 5.07 15.81
N VAL A 114 21.32 5.13 14.61
CA VAL A 114 21.73 6.05 13.52
C VAL A 114 21.57 7.51 13.92
N ILE A 115 20.45 7.87 14.54
CA ILE A 115 20.18 9.24 15.00
C ILE A 115 21.16 9.64 16.11
N SER A 116 21.48 8.71 17.01
CA SER A 116 22.47 8.96 18.08
C SER A 116 23.92 8.99 17.59
N LEU A 117 24.18 8.55 16.35
CA LEU A 117 25.51 8.36 15.75
C LEU A 117 26.44 7.43 16.55
N ASN A 118 25.88 6.69 17.51
CA ASN A 118 26.59 5.75 18.36
C ASN A 118 26.45 4.32 17.82
N PHE A 119 27.22 3.99 16.80
CA PHE A 119 27.23 2.64 16.22
C PHE A 119 28.02 1.61 17.04
N ALA A 120 28.72 2.07 18.09
CA ALA A 120 29.42 1.21 19.02
C ALA A 120 28.48 0.62 20.09
N ASP A 121 27.24 1.11 20.19
CA ASP A 121 26.27 0.61 21.16
C ASP A 121 25.94 -0.88 20.92
N PRO A 122 26.18 -1.76 21.90
CA PRO A 122 25.89 -3.19 21.76
C PRO A 122 24.40 -3.47 21.57
N ALA A 123 23.48 -2.65 22.10
CA ALA A 123 22.05 -2.83 21.88
C ALA A 123 21.69 -2.56 20.41
N GLY A 124 22.04 -1.39 19.89
CA GLY A 124 21.85 -1.04 18.47
C GLY A 124 22.44 -2.07 17.50
N ARG A 125 23.62 -2.63 17.80
CA ARG A 125 24.24 -3.69 16.98
C ARG A 125 23.47 -5.00 16.96
N ARG A 126 22.85 -5.38 18.09
CA ARG A 126 21.96 -6.56 18.13
C ARG A 126 20.73 -6.31 17.27
N HIS A 127 20.12 -5.14 17.37
CA HIS A 127 18.98 -4.77 16.52
C HIS A 127 19.35 -4.81 15.03
N LEU A 128 20.53 -4.33 14.64
CA LEU A 128 21.00 -4.38 13.25
C LEU A 128 21.14 -5.83 12.73
N THR A 129 21.73 -6.71 13.54
CA THR A 129 21.92 -8.12 13.16
C THR A 129 20.59 -8.85 13.03
N GLN A 130 19.67 -8.62 13.97
CA GLN A 130 18.35 -9.23 13.97
C GLN A 130 17.47 -8.67 12.83
N ALA A 131 17.55 -7.37 12.53
CA ALA A 131 16.88 -6.76 11.39
C ALA A 131 17.34 -7.40 10.06
N HIS A 132 18.64 -7.62 9.86
CA HIS A 132 19.13 -8.34 8.67
C HIS A 132 18.60 -9.77 8.59
N ARG A 133 18.57 -10.48 9.71
CA ARG A 133 18.02 -11.85 9.77
C ARG A 133 16.53 -11.86 9.40
N LEU A 134 15.73 -10.98 9.98
CA LEU A 134 14.30 -10.89 9.74
C LEU A 134 14.02 -10.49 8.29
N CYS A 135 14.77 -9.52 7.74
CA CYS A 135 14.64 -9.16 6.33
C CYS A 135 14.99 -10.29 5.36
N GLY A 136 15.83 -11.26 5.76
CA GLY A 136 16.06 -12.49 4.98
C GLY A 136 14.89 -13.48 5.00
N GLN A 137 13.84 -13.23 5.79
CA GLN A 137 12.67 -14.10 5.97
C GLN A 137 11.37 -13.51 5.41
N VAL A 138 11.39 -12.26 4.93
CA VAL A 138 10.24 -11.51 4.35
C VAL A 138 10.15 -11.72 2.84
#